data_AF-A0A822CB62-F1
#
_entry.id   AF-A0A822CB62-F1
#
_cell.length_a   1.000
_cell.length_b   1.000
_cell.length_c   1.000
_cell.angle_alpha   90.00
_cell.angle_beta   90.00
_cell.angle_gamma   90.00
#
_symmetry.space_group_name_H-M   'P 1'
#
loop_
_entity.id
_entity.type
_entity.pdbx_description
1 polymer ?
#
loop_
_entity_poly.entity_id
_entity_poly.type
_entity_poly.pdbx_seq_one_letter_code
_entity_poly.pdbx_strand_id
1 'polypeptide(L)'
;MESVKNSGSTIVTSHSLRKYETRHIAPITIQLKEIFGHYETGEIILCNAPDFSNSEIPEVDIVNGVAVIEALKECRSIKILALSSYDSLVDRERGILKLIRTLIDMVDGIEHRLDSICYGFTKCPVMTDINALLVDFKSSIMDAFSESDSVLMTVLLDMIEKTVNGAALKIDPIDGDPKELIKKFKHIHGIAYPGEVFRFSISKETELTITNQIERDKSNIRCALKHRNNDLLMYYLNNLKILKDLIKQSFIQDAYEDSIRF
;
A
#
# COMPACT_ATOMS: atom_id res chain seq x y z
N MET A 1 13.28 26.43 16.25
CA MET A 1 12.58 26.47 17.56
C MET A 1 11.14 26.77 17.20
N GLU A 2 10.12 25.95 17.48
CA GLU A 2 9.90 25.02 18.58
C GLU A 2 9.51 23.63 18.08
N SER A 3 9.93 22.58 18.79
CA SER A 3 9.51 21.20 18.54
C SER A 3 8.20 20.93 19.30
N VAL A 4 7.12 20.70 18.56
CA VAL A 4 5.86 20.22 19.11
C VAL A 4 6.04 18.74 19.48
N LYS A 5 6.06 18.44 20.78
CA LYS A 5 6.04 17.06 21.30
C LYS A 5 4.64 16.48 21.11
N ASN A 6 4.51 15.57 20.15
CA ASN A 6 3.28 14.82 19.92
C ASN A 6 3.19 13.68 20.96
N SER A 7 2.11 13.65 21.76
CA SER A 7 1.95 12.75 22.92
C SER A 7 0.89 11.68 22.68
N GLY A 8 0.90 11.05 21.50
CA GLY A 8 -0.13 10.07 21.12
C GLY A 8 0.24 9.02 20.08
N SER A 9 1.51 8.80 19.76
CA SER A 9 1.87 7.78 18.76
C SER A 9 3.14 7.03 19.13
N THR A 10 3.05 5.71 19.19
CA THR A 10 4.20 4.81 19.35
C THR A 10 5.04 4.88 18.09
N ILE A 11 6.17 5.58 18.13
CA ILE A 11 7.16 5.56 17.05
C ILE A 11 7.86 4.21 17.14
N VAL A 12 7.63 3.32 16.18
CA VAL A 12 8.37 2.05 16.06
C VAL A 12 9.66 2.34 15.31
N THR A 13 10.79 2.37 16.01
CA THR A 13 12.12 2.66 15.44
C THR A 13 12.90 1.38 15.14
N SER A 14 13.53 1.28 13.96
CA SER A 14 14.68 0.40 13.73
C SER A 14 15.82 1.18 13.09
N HIS A 15 17.06 0.97 13.56
CA HIS A 15 18.25 1.71 13.13
C HIS A 15 18.83 1.18 11.81
N SER A 16 19.06 2.06 10.84
CA SER A 16 20.36 2.19 10.12
C SER A 16 20.32 3.29 9.04
N LEU A 17 21.49 3.87 8.79
CA LEU A 17 21.79 5.01 7.93
C LEU A 17 21.53 4.76 6.43
N ARG A 18 20.59 5.48 5.81
CA ARG A 18 20.62 5.95 4.40
C ARG A 18 19.51 6.97 4.15
N LYS A 19 19.79 7.99 3.34
CA LYS A 19 19.17 9.32 3.41
C LYS A 19 17.87 9.51 2.60
N TYR A 20 17.28 8.49 1.95
CA TYR A 20 16.09 8.66 1.09
C TYR A 20 15.17 7.43 0.97
N GLU A 21 15.13 6.55 1.98
CA GLU A 21 14.09 5.51 2.03
C GLU A 21 13.08 5.91 3.09
N THR A 22 11.84 6.19 2.68
CA THR A 22 10.72 6.35 3.61
C THR A 22 10.45 4.97 4.22
N ARG A 23 11.17 4.61 5.29
CA ARG A 23 11.09 3.27 5.92
C ARG A 23 9.87 3.11 6.84
N HIS A 24 9.05 4.15 7.00
CA HIS A 24 7.98 4.22 8.00
C HIS A 24 6.82 5.07 7.51
N ILE A 25 5.59 4.73 7.93
CA ILE A 25 4.48 5.67 7.86
C ILE A 25 4.80 6.84 8.78
N ALA A 26 4.94 8.03 8.19
CA ALA A 26 5.07 9.28 8.93
C ALA A 26 3.68 9.94 9.00
N PRO A 27 2.99 9.90 10.17
CA PRO A 27 1.74 10.61 10.34
C PRO A 27 2.00 12.11 10.53
N ILE A 28 1.23 12.92 9.82
CA ILE A 28 1.16 14.38 10.00
C ILE A 28 -0.27 14.71 10.43
N THR A 29 -0.42 15.22 11.64
CA THR A 29 -1.72 15.69 12.14
C THR A 29 -1.98 17.10 11.65
N ILE A 30 -3.12 17.28 10.98
CA ILE A 30 -3.59 18.56 10.46
C ILE A 30 -4.86 18.92 11.24
N GLN A 31 -4.82 20.05 11.94
CA GLN A 31 -5.98 20.54 12.68
C GLN A 31 -6.92 21.28 11.71
N LEU A 32 -8.19 20.88 11.64
CA LEU A 32 -9.14 21.47 10.68
C LEU A 32 -9.35 22.98 10.89
N LYS A 33 -9.22 23.44 12.15
CA LYS A 33 -9.25 24.85 12.51
C LYS A 33 -8.15 25.69 11.87
N GLU A 34 -6.99 25.10 11.56
CA GLU A 34 -5.87 25.79 10.93
C GLU A 34 -6.13 26.04 9.44
N ILE A 35 -6.96 25.19 8.82
CA ILE A 35 -7.31 25.26 7.40
C ILE A 35 -8.57 26.11 7.17
N PHE A 36 -9.61 25.90 7.98
CA PHE A 36 -10.93 26.50 7.77
C PHE A 36 -11.33 27.57 8.80
N GLY A 37 -10.49 27.79 9.82
CA GLY A 37 -10.76 28.74 10.91
C GLY A 37 -11.45 28.11 12.12
N HIS A 38 -11.64 28.91 13.17
CA HIS A 38 -11.99 28.44 14.52
C HIS A 38 -13.32 27.68 14.66
N TYR A 39 -14.23 27.79 13.69
CA TYR A 39 -15.53 27.12 13.71
C TYR A 39 -15.46 25.64 13.32
N GLU A 40 -14.37 25.21 12.69
CA GLU A 40 -14.17 23.83 12.26
C GLU A 40 -13.39 23.05 13.31
N THR A 41 -13.99 21.97 13.81
CA THR A 41 -13.43 21.11 14.85
C THR A 41 -13.02 19.76 14.30
N GLY A 42 -11.95 19.20 14.85
CA GLY A 42 -11.43 17.88 14.49
C GLY A 42 -10.08 17.96 13.80
N GLU A 43 -9.55 16.78 13.51
CA GLU A 43 -8.21 16.61 12.93
C GLU A 43 -8.23 15.57 11.83
N ILE A 44 -7.29 15.71 10.90
CA ILE A 44 -6.97 14.72 9.88
C ILE A 44 -5.54 14.26 10.13
N ILE A 45 -5.33 12.95 10.13
CA ILE A 45 -4.00 12.36 10.19
C ILE A 45 -3.65 11.94 8.77
N LEU A 46 -2.72 12.66 8.15
CA LEU A 46 -2.18 12.32 6.84
C LEU A 46 -1.01 11.35 7.03
N CYS A 47 -1.17 10.14 6.51
CA CYS A 47 -0.14 9.12 6.56
C CYS A 47 0.50 8.99 5.18
N ASN A 48 1.79 9.30 5.06
CA ASN A 48 2.52 8.94 3.85
C ASN A 48 2.86 7.44 3.92
N ALA A 49 2.28 6.64 3.03
CA ALA A 49 2.66 5.24 2.88
C ALA A 49 3.92 5.16 2.00
N PRO A 50 4.91 4.31 2.36
CA PRO A 50 5.99 3.98 1.44
C PRO A 50 5.43 3.42 0.13
N ASP A 51 6.14 3.66 -0.99
CA ASP A 51 5.77 3.08 -2.27
C ASP A 51 5.78 1.54 -2.15
N PHE A 52 4.60 0.95 -2.20
CA PHE A 52 4.46 -0.49 -2.36
C PHE A 52 5.13 -0.90 -3.66
N SER A 53 5.99 -1.92 -3.64
CA SER A 53 6.64 -2.51 -4.82
C SER A 53 7.67 -1.65 -5.58
N ASN A 54 8.33 -0.70 -4.91
CA ASN A 54 9.48 0.04 -5.47
C ASN A 54 10.80 -0.17 -4.70
N SER A 55 10.81 -0.94 -3.61
CA SER A 55 12.07 -1.26 -2.94
C SER A 55 12.82 -2.34 -3.71
N GLU A 56 14.02 -2.00 -4.21
CA GLU A 56 14.94 -2.95 -4.85
C GLU A 56 15.42 -4.07 -3.89
N ILE A 57 15.07 -3.98 -2.61
CA ILE A 57 15.51 -4.88 -1.54
C ILE A 57 14.28 -5.56 -0.92
N PRO A 58 14.13 -6.90 -1.05
CA PRO A 58 13.00 -7.65 -0.53
C PRO A 58 12.74 -7.46 0.98
N GLU A 59 13.80 -7.34 1.78
CA GLU A 59 13.67 -7.12 3.23
C GLU A 59 13.00 -5.79 3.55
N VAL A 60 13.31 -4.73 2.78
CA VAL A 60 12.68 -3.41 2.95
C VAL A 60 11.20 -3.49 2.55
N ASP A 61 10.88 -4.22 1.49
CA ASP A 61 9.51 -4.44 1.04
C ASP A 61 8.66 -5.17 2.09
N ILE A 62 9.21 -6.22 2.71
CA ILE A 62 8.55 -6.97 3.79
C ILE A 62 8.29 -6.06 4.98
N VAL A 63 9.32 -5.32 5.44
CA VAL A 63 9.18 -4.44 6.60
C VAL A 63 8.14 -3.36 6.34
N ASN A 64 8.17 -2.76 5.15
CA ASN A 64 7.18 -1.76 4.75
C ASN A 64 5.77 -2.38 4.68
N GLY A 65 5.61 -3.54 4.05
CA GLY A 65 4.32 -4.24 3.95
C GLY A 65 3.73 -4.59 5.31
N VAL A 66 4.54 -5.11 6.24
CA VAL A 66 4.09 -5.44 7.60
C VAL A 66 3.73 -4.15 8.36
N ALA A 67 4.65 -3.18 8.41
CA ALA A 67 4.47 -1.97 9.21
C ALA A 67 3.28 -1.13 8.71
N VAL A 68 3.10 -1.03 7.40
CA VAL A 68 1.98 -0.28 6.81
C VAL A 68 0.67 -0.94 7.17
N ILE A 69 0.55 -2.24 6.94
CA ILE A 69 -0.71 -2.94 7.18
C ILE A 69 -1.05 -2.97 8.67
N GLU A 70 -0.09 -3.21 9.56
CA GLU A 70 -0.33 -3.13 11.01
C GLU A 70 -0.83 -1.74 11.42
N ALA A 71 -0.22 -0.66 10.93
CA ALA A 71 -0.69 0.70 11.22
C ALA A 71 -2.09 0.99 10.66
N LEU A 72 -2.39 0.54 9.44
CA LEU A 72 -3.72 0.72 8.84
C LEU A 72 -4.78 -0.05 9.62
N LYS A 73 -4.50 -1.27 10.09
CA LYS A 73 -5.45 -2.10 10.85
C LYS A 73 -5.85 -1.51 12.20
N GLU A 74 -4.97 -0.75 12.83
CA GLU A 74 -5.24 -0.05 14.10
C GLU A 74 -6.06 1.25 13.92
N CYS A 75 -6.25 1.71 12.68
CA CYS A 75 -7.02 2.93 12.42
C CYS A 75 -8.52 2.68 12.61
N ARG A 76 -9.25 3.67 13.16
CA ARG A 76 -10.72 3.59 13.27
C ARG A 76 -11.42 3.57 11.90
N SER A 77 -10.92 4.38 10.97
CA SER A 77 -11.42 4.47 9.60
C SER A 77 -10.37 5.09 8.70
N ILE A 78 -10.33 4.70 7.43
CA ILE A 78 -9.33 5.14 6.46
C ILE A 78 -10.01 5.69 5.20
N LYS A 79 -9.50 6.82 4.71
CA LYS A 79 -9.81 7.34 3.36
C LYS A 79 -8.54 7.23 2.53
N ILE A 80 -8.65 6.77 1.29
CA ILE A 80 -7.50 6.52 0.43
C ILE A 80 -7.33 7.69 -0.53
N LEU A 81 -6.13 8.28 -0.55
CA LEU A 81 -5.70 9.20 -1.60
C LEU A 81 -4.80 8.44 -2.57
N ALA A 82 -5.36 7.98 -3.69
CA ALA A 82 -4.63 7.30 -4.74
C ALA A 82 -3.99 8.35 -5.66
N LEU A 83 -2.67 8.52 -5.56
CA LEU A 83 -1.93 9.53 -6.32
C LEU A 83 -1.28 8.92 -7.57
N SER A 84 -1.43 9.60 -8.70
CA SER A 84 -0.65 9.36 -9.91
C SER A 84 -0.01 10.65 -10.40
N SER A 85 1.21 10.56 -10.93
CA SER A 85 1.83 11.69 -11.63
C SER A 85 1.40 11.73 -13.10
N TYR A 86 1.55 12.89 -13.75
CA TYR A 86 1.34 13.00 -15.19
C TYR A 86 2.25 12.06 -16.00
N ASP A 87 3.52 11.92 -15.60
CA ASP A 87 4.43 11.00 -16.27
C ASP A 87 3.92 9.56 -16.19
N SER A 88 3.37 9.17 -15.04
CA SER A 88 2.75 7.84 -14.82
C SER A 88 1.45 7.64 -15.60
N LEU A 89 0.73 8.72 -15.94
CA LEU A 89 -0.48 8.68 -16.77
C LEU A 89 -0.15 8.46 -18.25
N VAL A 90 0.92 9.11 -18.74
CA VAL A 90 1.33 9.07 -20.15
C VAL A 90 2.24 7.87 -20.45
N ASP A 91 2.87 7.29 -19.43
CA ASP A 91 3.59 6.03 -19.54
C ASP A 91 2.61 4.90 -19.90
N ARG A 92 2.52 4.65 -21.22
CA ARG A 92 1.63 3.72 -21.89
C ARG A 92 1.60 2.38 -21.17
N GLU A 93 0.64 2.25 -20.26
CA GLU A 93 0.20 1.05 -19.54
C GLU A 93 0.79 0.77 -18.15
N ARG A 94 1.87 1.42 -17.69
CA ARG A 94 2.51 0.97 -16.43
C ARG A 94 2.02 1.69 -15.19
N GLY A 95 1.91 3.01 -15.22
CA GLY A 95 1.67 3.80 -14.01
C GLY A 95 0.28 3.58 -13.41
N ILE A 96 -0.77 3.80 -14.20
CA ILE A 96 -2.15 3.59 -13.75
C ILE A 96 -2.44 2.13 -13.41
N LEU A 97 -1.95 1.20 -14.23
CA LEU A 97 -2.15 -0.22 -13.98
C LEU A 97 -1.48 -0.65 -12.68
N LYS A 98 -0.27 -0.16 -12.41
CA LYS A 98 0.43 -0.40 -11.15
C LYS A 98 -0.37 0.15 -9.97
N LEU A 99 -0.87 1.39 -10.06
CA LEU A 99 -1.69 1.99 -9.01
C LEU A 99 -2.95 1.16 -8.71
N ILE A 100 -3.69 0.75 -9.75
CA ILE A 100 -4.91 -0.05 -9.59
C ILE A 100 -4.57 -1.40 -8.95
N ARG A 101 -3.52 -2.09 -9.40
CA ARG A 101 -3.08 -3.36 -8.82
C ARG A 101 -2.70 -3.21 -7.35
N THR A 102 -1.92 -2.19 -7.00
CA THR A 102 -1.58 -1.91 -5.60
C THR A 102 -2.83 -1.73 -4.73
N LEU A 103 -3.85 -1.04 -5.24
CA LEU A 103 -5.10 -0.86 -4.51
C LEU A 103 -5.86 -2.20 -4.33
N ILE A 104 -5.95 -3.01 -5.38
CA ILE A 104 -6.59 -4.35 -5.34
C ILE A 104 -5.86 -5.26 -4.36
N ASP A 105 -4.53 -5.29 -4.40
CA ASP A 105 -3.72 -6.16 -3.55
C ASP A 105 -3.80 -5.75 -2.07
N MET A 106 -3.93 -4.45 -1.80
CA MET A 106 -3.98 -3.89 -0.45
C MET A 106 -5.38 -3.97 0.18
N VAL A 107 -6.46 -3.84 -0.62
CA VAL A 107 -7.83 -3.65 -0.13
C VAL A 107 -8.73 -4.81 -0.58
N ASP A 108 -9.17 -5.60 0.38
CA ASP A 108 -10.11 -6.69 0.11
C ASP A 108 -11.49 -6.19 -0.32
N GLY A 109 -12.02 -6.78 -1.40
CA GLY A 109 -13.31 -6.41 -1.99
C GLY A 109 -13.37 -4.91 -2.35
N ILE A 110 -12.31 -4.41 -2.99
CA ILE A 110 -12.15 -2.99 -3.33
C ILE A 110 -13.33 -2.42 -4.12
N GLU A 111 -13.98 -3.23 -4.96
CA GLU A 111 -15.16 -2.89 -5.74
C GLU A 111 -16.33 -2.37 -4.89
N HIS A 112 -16.38 -2.75 -3.60
CA HIS A 112 -17.41 -2.31 -2.66
C HIS A 112 -16.97 -1.10 -1.82
N ARG A 113 -15.78 -0.55 -2.09
CA ARG A 113 -15.11 0.46 -1.26
C ARG A 113 -14.61 1.66 -2.07
N LEU A 114 -14.98 1.72 -3.34
CA LEU A 114 -14.58 2.78 -4.26
C LEU A 114 -14.97 4.18 -3.73
N ASP A 115 -16.10 4.31 -3.04
CA ASP A 115 -16.52 5.57 -2.41
C ASP A 115 -15.55 6.12 -1.37
N SER A 116 -14.61 5.29 -0.87
CA SER A 116 -13.55 5.70 0.06
C SER A 116 -12.26 6.13 -0.61
N ILE A 117 -12.21 6.11 -1.95
CA ILE A 117 -11.01 6.40 -2.74
C ILE A 117 -11.18 7.75 -3.45
N CYS A 118 -10.25 8.65 -3.15
CA CYS A 118 -10.03 9.88 -3.91
C CYS A 118 -8.84 9.68 -4.86
N TYR A 119 -9.02 9.99 -6.15
CA TYR A 119 -7.93 9.97 -7.12
C TYR A 119 -7.34 11.37 -7.27
N GLY A 120 -6.03 11.48 -7.07
CA GLY A 120 -5.28 12.70 -7.22
C GLY A 120 -4.22 12.58 -8.32
N PHE A 121 -4.13 13.60 -9.16
CA PHE A 121 -3.22 13.66 -10.29
C PHE A 121 -2.28 14.84 -10.14
N THR A 122 -0.99 14.55 -10.06
CA THR A 122 0.06 15.55 -9.77
C THR A 122 0.89 15.85 -11.01
N LYS A 123 1.54 17.02 -11.04
CA LYS A 123 2.39 17.47 -12.16
C LYS A 123 1.65 17.54 -13.51
N CYS A 124 0.32 17.64 -13.50
CA CYS A 124 -0.47 17.73 -14.72
C CYS A 124 -0.41 19.15 -15.30
N PRO A 125 -0.06 19.30 -16.59
CA PRO A 125 -0.24 20.57 -17.27
C PRO A 125 -1.69 21.07 -17.17
N VAL A 126 -1.86 22.40 -17.14
CA VAL A 126 -3.18 23.05 -16.93
C VAL A 126 -4.22 22.55 -17.93
N MET A 127 -3.84 22.46 -19.21
CA MET A 127 -4.72 22.08 -20.32
C MET A 127 -4.93 20.57 -20.47
N THR A 128 -4.30 19.73 -19.65
CA THR A 128 -4.42 18.27 -19.79
C THR A 128 -5.82 17.81 -19.41
N ASP A 129 -6.47 17.08 -20.31
CA ASP A 129 -7.70 16.36 -20.02
C ASP A 129 -7.36 14.96 -19.49
N ILE A 130 -7.46 14.78 -18.17
CA ILE A 130 -7.17 13.51 -17.51
C ILE A 130 -8.22 12.46 -17.86
N ASN A 131 -9.48 12.88 -18.06
CA ASN A 131 -10.54 11.95 -18.42
C ASN A 131 -10.24 11.33 -19.79
N ALA A 132 -9.90 12.15 -20.77
CA ALA A 132 -9.53 11.68 -22.10
C ALA A 132 -8.35 10.69 -22.05
N LEU A 133 -7.30 11.00 -21.28
CA LEU A 133 -6.16 10.09 -21.11
C LEU A 133 -6.55 8.73 -20.53
N LEU A 134 -7.43 8.71 -19.53
CA LEU A 134 -7.90 7.45 -18.92
C LEU A 134 -8.83 6.66 -19.85
N VAL A 135 -9.66 7.35 -20.65
CA VAL A 135 -10.52 6.71 -21.66
C VAL A 135 -9.69 6.11 -22.79
N ASP A 136 -8.66 6.81 -23.23
CA ASP A 136 -7.70 6.30 -24.23
C ASP A 136 -6.96 5.08 -23.67
N PHE A 137 -6.49 5.15 -22.42
CA PHE A 137 -5.85 4.03 -21.73
C PHE A 137 -6.79 2.82 -21.60
N LYS A 138 -8.05 3.03 -21.19
CA LYS A 138 -9.06 1.97 -21.14
C LYS A 138 -9.21 1.30 -22.51
N SER A 139 -9.24 2.09 -23.58
CA SER A 139 -9.39 1.57 -24.94
C SER A 139 -8.17 0.75 -25.39
N SER A 140 -6.96 1.13 -24.96
CA SER A 140 -5.73 0.41 -25.34
C SER A 140 -5.58 -0.95 -24.65
N ILE A 141 -6.21 -1.15 -23.49
CA ILE A 141 -6.10 -2.38 -22.70
C ILE A 141 -7.31 -3.32 -22.84
N MET A 142 -8.39 -2.87 -23.50
CA MET A 142 -9.64 -3.64 -23.64
C MET A 142 -9.44 -5.00 -24.32
N ASP A 143 -8.52 -5.09 -25.28
CA ASP A 143 -8.26 -6.33 -26.03
C ASP A 143 -7.38 -7.34 -25.25
N ALA A 144 -6.74 -6.89 -24.16
CA ALA A 144 -5.74 -7.67 -23.42
C ALA A 144 -6.29 -8.35 -22.16
N PHE A 145 -7.57 -8.16 -21.83
CA PHE A 145 -8.13 -8.52 -20.53
C PHE A 145 -9.13 -9.69 -20.56
N SER A 146 -9.13 -10.45 -19.46
CA SER A 146 -9.88 -11.66 -19.16
C SER A 146 -10.87 -11.44 -18.01
N GLU A 147 -11.63 -12.46 -17.60
CA GLU A 147 -12.60 -12.35 -16.49
C GLU A 147 -11.97 -11.93 -15.13
N SER A 148 -10.71 -12.28 -14.87
CA SER A 148 -9.97 -11.85 -13.68
C SER A 148 -9.66 -10.34 -13.66
N ASP A 149 -9.84 -9.66 -14.80
CA ASP A 149 -9.63 -8.22 -14.94
C ASP A 149 -10.91 -7.41 -14.73
N SER A 150 -12.01 -8.06 -14.35
CA SER A 150 -13.28 -7.39 -14.04
C SER A 150 -13.16 -6.40 -12.87
N VAL A 151 -12.43 -6.76 -11.81
CA VAL A 151 -12.16 -5.84 -10.67
C VAL A 151 -11.29 -4.68 -11.11
N LEU A 152 -10.25 -4.95 -11.91
CA LEU A 152 -9.36 -3.93 -12.46
C LEU A 152 -10.12 -2.92 -13.31
N MET A 153 -10.97 -3.41 -14.21
CA MET A 153 -11.83 -2.57 -15.03
C MET A 153 -12.84 -1.79 -14.18
N THR A 154 -13.35 -2.36 -13.09
CA THR A 154 -14.26 -1.67 -12.17
C THR A 154 -13.57 -0.48 -11.51
N VAL A 155 -12.35 -0.66 -11.00
CA VAL A 155 -11.56 0.44 -10.42
C VAL A 155 -11.21 1.50 -11.47
N LEU A 156 -10.86 1.09 -12.69
CA LEU A 156 -10.56 2.03 -13.78
C LEU A 156 -11.80 2.85 -14.18
N LEU A 157 -12.96 2.21 -14.28
CA LEU A 157 -14.22 2.89 -14.61
C LEU A 157 -14.61 3.89 -13.52
N ASP A 158 -14.46 3.54 -12.24
CA ASP A 158 -14.65 4.46 -11.11
C ASP A 158 -13.69 5.66 -11.18
N MET A 159 -12.42 5.41 -11.53
CA MET A 159 -11.45 6.49 -11.74
C MET A 159 -11.87 7.44 -12.86
N ILE A 160 -12.32 6.91 -14.00
CA ILE A 160 -12.85 7.69 -15.12
C ILE A 160 -14.09 8.48 -14.69
N GLU A 161 -15.07 7.85 -14.04
CA GLU A 161 -16.28 8.51 -13.59
C GLU A 161 -15.99 9.68 -12.64
N LYS A 162 -15.06 9.48 -11.69
CA LYS A 162 -14.65 10.51 -10.75
C LYS A 162 -13.94 11.70 -11.39
N THR A 163 -13.33 11.53 -12.56
CA THR A 163 -12.81 12.68 -13.32
C THR A 163 -13.90 13.52 -13.96
N VAL A 164 -15.04 12.93 -14.34
CA VAL A 164 -16.18 13.65 -14.95
C VAL A 164 -16.97 14.42 -13.90
N ASN A 165 -17.29 13.79 -12.77
CA ASN A 165 -18.09 14.40 -11.71
C ASN A 165 -17.29 15.37 -10.82
N GLY A 166 -16.00 15.53 -11.10
CA GLY A 166 -15.09 16.41 -10.35
C GLY A 166 -14.70 15.87 -8.97
N ALA A 167 -14.93 14.60 -8.65
CA ALA A 167 -14.45 13.99 -7.40
C ALA A 167 -12.93 13.71 -7.43
N ALA A 168 -12.36 13.48 -8.60
CA ALA A 168 -10.92 13.43 -8.81
C ALA A 168 -10.30 14.84 -8.80
N LEU A 169 -9.01 14.91 -8.49
CA LEU A 169 -8.31 16.16 -8.25
C LEU A 169 -7.05 16.28 -9.09
N LYS A 170 -6.83 17.46 -9.69
CA LYS A 170 -5.49 17.92 -10.04
C LYS A 170 -4.88 18.53 -8.78
N ILE A 171 -3.76 18.00 -8.33
CA ILE A 171 -3.09 18.43 -7.10
C ILE A 171 -1.75 19.05 -7.49
N ASP A 172 -1.58 20.32 -7.16
CA ASP A 172 -0.28 20.95 -7.13
C ASP A 172 0.24 20.91 -5.67
N PRO A 173 1.24 20.06 -5.37
CA PRO A 173 1.74 19.92 -4.01
C PRO A 173 2.57 21.12 -3.53
N ILE A 174 2.97 22.03 -4.44
CA ILE A 174 3.82 23.19 -4.11
C ILE A 174 2.94 24.44 -3.96
N ASP A 175 2.15 24.75 -4.98
CA ASP A 175 1.41 26.01 -5.08
C ASP A 175 -0.11 25.83 -4.92
N GLY A 176 -0.58 24.60 -4.70
CA GLY A 176 -2.01 24.30 -4.58
C GLY A 176 -2.63 24.75 -3.27
N ASP A 177 -3.94 25.04 -3.29
CA ASP A 177 -4.70 25.34 -2.08
C ASP A 177 -5.10 24.04 -1.34
N PRO A 178 -4.55 23.78 -0.14
CA PRO A 178 -4.90 22.59 0.64
C PRO A 178 -6.36 22.57 1.08
N LYS A 179 -7.05 23.72 1.13
CA LYS A 179 -8.46 23.80 1.55
C LYS A 179 -9.36 22.99 0.64
N GLU A 180 -9.16 23.08 -0.67
CA GLU A 180 -10.00 22.40 -1.66
C GLU A 180 -9.81 20.88 -1.59
N LEU A 181 -8.57 20.42 -1.42
CA LEU A 181 -8.25 19.01 -1.18
C LEU A 181 -9.00 18.50 0.06
N ILE A 182 -8.83 19.19 1.20
CA ILE A 182 -9.40 18.75 2.47
C ILE A 182 -10.94 18.83 2.46
N LYS A 183 -11.55 19.83 1.81
CA LYS A 183 -13.01 19.89 1.64
C LYS A 183 -13.53 18.63 0.96
N LYS A 184 -12.93 18.20 -0.15
CA LYS A 184 -13.33 16.97 -0.83
C LYS A 184 -13.17 15.75 0.07
N PHE A 185 -12.06 15.66 0.80
CA PHE A 185 -11.84 14.56 1.75
C PHE A 185 -12.87 14.50 2.88
N LYS A 186 -13.44 15.63 3.33
CA LYS A 186 -14.48 15.61 4.36
C LYS A 186 -15.73 14.85 3.91
N HIS A 187 -16.09 14.95 2.63
CA HIS A 187 -17.31 14.36 2.07
C HIS A 187 -17.16 12.87 1.68
N ILE A 188 -15.93 12.36 1.64
CA ILE A 188 -15.65 10.97 1.32
C ILE A 188 -15.93 10.09 2.54
N HIS A 189 -16.64 8.97 2.35
CA HIS A 189 -16.82 7.97 3.40
C HIS A 189 -15.52 7.19 3.61
N GLY A 190 -15.13 6.96 4.87
CA GLY A 190 -13.96 6.14 5.14
C GLY A 190 -14.31 4.66 5.20
N ILE A 191 -13.36 3.81 4.86
CA ILE A 191 -13.41 2.37 5.12
C ILE A 191 -13.49 2.18 6.63
N ALA A 192 -14.60 1.62 7.11
CA ALA A 192 -14.75 1.24 8.51
C ALA A 192 -14.08 -0.12 8.77
N TYR A 193 -13.63 -0.34 10.00
CA TYR A 193 -12.93 -1.56 10.44
C TYR A 193 -11.78 -2.00 9.52
N PRO A 194 -10.75 -1.15 9.29
CA PRO A 194 -9.59 -1.47 8.46
C PRO A 194 -8.92 -2.82 8.74
N GLY A 195 -8.96 -3.28 10.00
CA GLY A 195 -8.51 -4.61 10.45
C GLY A 195 -8.94 -5.78 9.57
N GLU A 196 -10.17 -5.71 9.06
CA GLU A 196 -10.83 -6.76 8.28
C GLU A 196 -10.66 -6.58 6.77
N VAL A 197 -10.17 -5.42 6.35
CA VAL A 197 -10.18 -4.98 4.95
C VAL A 197 -8.79 -4.97 4.35
N PHE A 198 -7.82 -4.42 5.10
CA PHE A 198 -6.48 -4.24 4.60
C PHE A 198 -5.67 -5.53 4.75
N ARG A 199 -5.13 -6.00 3.63
CA ARG A 199 -4.38 -7.26 3.54
C ARG A 199 -2.89 -6.99 3.45
N PHE A 200 -2.12 -7.93 4.00
CA PHE A 200 -0.68 -7.93 3.78
C PHE A 200 -0.38 -8.00 2.29
N SER A 201 0.40 -7.05 1.80
CA SER A 201 0.79 -6.96 0.40
C SER A 201 2.27 -6.62 0.31
N ILE A 202 2.97 -7.32 -0.58
CA ILE A 202 4.38 -7.17 -0.93
C ILE A 202 4.50 -7.31 -2.44
N SER A 203 5.63 -6.88 -3.01
CA SER A 203 5.88 -7.09 -4.43
C SER A 203 5.99 -8.58 -4.76
N LYS A 204 5.65 -8.91 -6.01
CA LYS A 204 5.79 -10.26 -6.56
C LYS A 204 7.23 -10.77 -6.51
N GLU A 205 8.22 -9.89 -6.65
CA GLU A 205 9.63 -10.25 -6.54
C GLU A 205 10.01 -10.67 -5.12
N THR A 206 9.53 -9.92 -4.12
CA THR A 206 9.68 -10.27 -2.70
C THR A 206 8.97 -11.59 -2.38
N GLU A 207 7.75 -11.79 -2.87
CA GLU A 207 6.99 -13.03 -2.68
C GLU A 207 7.75 -14.24 -3.25
N LEU A 208 8.29 -14.11 -4.47
CA LEU A 208 9.13 -15.14 -5.09
C LEU A 208 10.39 -15.42 -4.27
N THR A 209 11.03 -14.37 -3.75
CA THR A 209 12.24 -14.50 -2.92
C THR A 209 11.95 -15.26 -1.62
N ILE A 210 10.85 -14.93 -0.94
CA ILE A 210 10.38 -15.63 0.26
C ILE A 210 10.09 -17.10 -0.06
N THR A 211 9.34 -17.36 -1.13
CA THR A 211 8.97 -18.72 -1.54
C THR A 211 10.21 -19.57 -1.84
N ASN A 212 11.17 -19.02 -2.59
CA ASN A 212 12.44 -19.68 -2.88
C ASN A 212 13.27 -19.94 -1.62
N GLN A 213 13.22 -19.04 -0.63
CA GLN A 213 13.90 -19.24 0.65
C GLN A 213 13.25 -20.38 1.43
N ILE A 214 11.92 -20.41 1.51
CA ILE A 214 11.16 -21.48 2.19
C ILE A 214 11.48 -22.85 1.59
N GLU A 215 11.46 -22.98 0.25
CA GLU A 215 11.76 -24.27 -0.40
C GLU A 215 13.20 -24.72 -0.19
N ARG A 216 14.15 -23.77 -0.16
CA ARG A 216 15.54 -24.07 0.21
C ARG A 216 15.65 -24.57 1.64
N ASP A 217 15.00 -23.91 2.59
CA ASP A 217 15.02 -24.32 4.00
C ASP A 217 14.35 -25.69 4.20
N LYS A 218 13.23 -25.99 3.52
CA LYS A 218 12.60 -27.33 3.51
C LYS A 218 13.56 -28.40 2.99
N SER A 219 14.28 -28.12 1.90
CA SER A 219 15.27 -29.05 1.35
C SER A 219 16.43 -29.28 2.32
N ASN A 220 16.92 -28.23 2.95
CA ASN A 220 18.00 -28.29 3.92
C ASN A 220 17.60 -29.04 5.20
N ILE A 221 16.37 -28.87 5.68
CA ILE A 221 15.80 -29.63 6.81
C ILE A 221 15.80 -31.12 6.49
N ARG A 222 15.29 -31.52 5.31
CA ARG A 222 15.31 -32.93 4.88
C ARG A 222 16.73 -33.48 4.77
N CYS A 223 17.68 -32.67 4.30
CA CYS A 223 19.08 -33.04 4.23
C CYS A 223 19.69 -33.23 5.63
N ALA A 224 19.45 -32.30 6.55
CA ALA A 224 19.93 -32.36 7.93
C ALA A 224 19.38 -33.59 8.67
N LEU A 225 18.08 -33.90 8.47
CA LEU A 225 17.43 -35.11 8.99
C LEU A 225 18.12 -36.39 8.48
N LYS A 226 18.35 -36.50 7.16
CA LYS A 226 19.03 -37.65 6.55
C LYS A 226 20.42 -37.91 7.13
N HIS A 227 21.15 -36.84 7.45
CA HIS A 227 22.51 -36.93 7.99
C HIS A 227 22.57 -36.88 9.52
N ARG A 228 21.41 -36.86 10.20
CA ARG A 228 21.28 -36.74 11.68
C ARG A 228 22.04 -35.53 12.25
N ASN A 229 22.12 -34.45 11.49
CA ASN A 229 22.74 -33.20 11.92
C ASN A 229 21.70 -32.34 12.63
N ASN A 230 21.57 -32.55 13.94
CA ASN A 230 20.55 -31.88 14.76
C ASN A 230 20.75 -30.36 14.86
N ASP A 231 22.00 -29.89 14.90
CA ASP A 231 22.29 -28.45 14.99
C ASP A 231 21.79 -27.73 13.73
N LEU A 232 22.08 -28.31 12.56
CA LEU A 232 21.66 -27.76 11.28
C LEU A 232 20.14 -27.84 11.09
N LEU A 233 19.52 -28.93 11.55
CA LEU A 233 18.06 -29.08 11.57
C LEU A 233 17.41 -27.96 12.40
N MET A 234 17.88 -27.74 13.63
CA MET A 234 17.35 -26.71 14.52
C MET A 234 17.56 -25.30 13.95
N TYR A 235 18.70 -25.04 13.30
CA TYR A 235 18.98 -23.78 12.65
C TYR A 235 17.90 -23.43 11.60
N TYR A 236 17.62 -24.34 10.66
CA TYR A 236 16.64 -24.07 9.60
C TYR A 236 15.20 -24.05 10.11
N LEU A 237 14.84 -24.89 11.09
CA LEU A 237 13.52 -24.82 11.72
C LEU A 237 13.31 -23.49 12.47
N ASN A 238 14.34 -22.99 13.16
CA ASN A 238 14.27 -21.69 13.83
C ASN A 238 14.15 -20.54 12.82
N ASN A 239 14.85 -20.59 11.69
CA ASN A 239 14.71 -19.58 10.64
C ASN A 239 13.29 -19.53 10.07
N LEU A 240 12.70 -20.69 9.74
CA LEU A 240 11.30 -20.76 9.30
C LEU A 240 10.33 -20.26 10.38
N LYS A 241 10.59 -20.58 11.65
CA LYS A 241 9.79 -20.08 12.77
C LYS A 241 9.84 -18.56 12.89
N ILE A 242 11.04 -17.97 12.81
CA ILE A 242 11.23 -16.51 12.86
C ILE A 242 10.48 -15.84 11.70
N LEU A 243 10.62 -16.39 10.48
CA LEU A 243 9.95 -15.87 9.29
C LEU A 243 8.42 -15.92 9.43
N LYS A 244 7.89 -17.04 9.91
CA LYS A 244 6.47 -17.27 10.21
C LYS A 244 5.94 -16.25 11.23
N ASP A 245 6.66 -16.05 12.32
CA ASP A 245 6.23 -15.16 13.41
C ASP A 245 6.33 -13.67 13.01
N LEU A 246 7.23 -13.32 12.09
CA LEU A 246 7.38 -11.97 11.55
C LEU A 246 6.28 -11.62 10.53
N ILE A 247 6.09 -12.46 9.52
CA ILE A 247 5.25 -12.14 8.35
C ILE A 247 3.78 -12.55 8.56
N LYS A 248 3.53 -13.57 9.41
CA LYS A 248 2.19 -14.04 9.82
C LYS A 248 1.25 -14.35 8.64
N GLN A 249 1.80 -14.91 7.56
CA GLN A 249 1.02 -15.38 6.40
C GLN A 249 0.83 -16.89 6.43
N SER A 250 -0.34 -17.36 5.96
CA SER A 250 -0.74 -18.77 6.00
C SER A 250 0.25 -19.69 5.27
N PHE A 251 0.71 -19.31 4.08
CA PHE A 251 1.64 -20.15 3.31
C PHE A 251 2.99 -20.39 4.03
N ILE A 252 3.43 -19.47 4.89
CA ILE A 252 4.64 -19.62 5.71
C ILE A 252 4.36 -20.49 6.93
N GLN A 253 3.18 -20.32 7.54
CA GLN A 253 2.69 -21.17 8.62
C GLN A 253 2.59 -22.63 8.17
N ASP A 254 1.96 -22.89 7.03
CA ASP A 254 1.81 -24.23 6.45
C ASP A 254 3.18 -24.86 6.15
N ALA A 255 4.11 -24.08 5.57
CA ALA A 255 5.46 -24.56 5.31
C ALA A 255 6.24 -24.93 6.58
N TYR A 256 6.08 -24.15 7.66
CA TYR A 256 6.66 -24.48 8.96
C TYR A 256 6.02 -25.74 9.57
N GLU A 257 4.69 -25.84 9.55
CA GLU A 257 3.96 -26.99 10.09
C GLU A 257 4.29 -28.30 9.36
N ASP A 258 4.41 -28.25 8.03
CA ASP A 258 4.89 -29.39 7.24
C ASP A 258 6.31 -29.79 7.65
N SER A 259 7.15 -28.80 7.98
CA SER A 259 8.56 -29.02 8.26
C SER A 259 8.83 -29.66 9.62
N ILE A 260 7.97 -29.41 10.60
CA ILE A 260 8.03 -30.06 11.92
C ILE A 260 7.42 -31.47 11.92
N ARG A 261 6.67 -31.85 10.87
CA ARG A 261 6.04 -33.18 10.72
C ARG A 261 6.94 -34.21 10.02
N PHE A 262 8.11 -33.80 9.51
CA PHE A 262 9.07 -34.69 8.84
C PHE A 262 9.73 -35.71 9.79
#